data_AF-A0A9D7A243-F1
#
_entry.id   AF-A0A9D7A243-F1
#
_cell.length_a   1.000
_cell.length_b   1.000
_cell.length_c   1.000
_cell.angle_alpha   90.00
_cell.angle_beta   90.00
_cell.angle_gamma   90.00
#
_symmetry.space_group_name_H-M   'P 1'
#
loop_
_entity.id
_entity.type
_entity.pdbx_description
1 polymer ?
#
loop_
_entity_poly.entity_id
_entity_poly.type
_entity_poly.pdbx_seq_one_letter_code
_entity_poly.pdbx_strand_id
1 'polypeptide(L)'
;MASKPVSCVLGMLALLAALPAGSAQAAPPPAHMKEYAIVIDATMLHPPTRWQVPGITPMIMTMDPDSTEAYATTDRRELKLKPGSYKFGTFTFDFPFNVTLEGKLDFATSLDQCVAGRETQTLLVKCSRTHPYGGTREYDYK
;
A
#
# COMPACT_ATOMS: atom_id res chain seq x y z
N MET A 1 -59.98 -60.99 -39.89
CA MET A 1 -59.00 -61.30 -38.83
C MET A 1 -58.01 -60.13 -38.72
N ALA A 2 -57.60 -59.80 -37.48
CA ALA A 2 -56.68 -58.73 -37.04
C ALA A 2 -57.30 -57.29 -36.99
N SER A 3 -57.64 -56.75 -35.79
CA SER A 3 -56.78 -56.04 -34.79
C SER A 3 -56.29 -54.67 -35.32
N LYS A 4 -56.37 -53.52 -34.63
CA LYS A 4 -56.58 -53.16 -33.21
C LYS A 4 -56.82 -51.61 -33.09
N PRO A 5 -57.14 -51.09 -31.89
CA PRO A 5 -57.89 -49.85 -31.68
C PRO A 5 -57.06 -48.60 -31.31
N VAL A 6 -57.73 -47.45 -31.48
CA VAL A 6 -57.88 -46.29 -30.56
C VAL A 6 -56.63 -45.69 -29.89
N SER A 7 -56.43 -44.41 -30.22
CA SER A 7 -55.72 -43.33 -29.52
C SER A 7 -55.22 -43.61 -28.10
N CYS A 8 -53.89 -43.62 -27.96
CA CYS A 8 -53.23 -43.27 -26.70
C CYS A 8 -52.98 -41.75 -26.67
N VAL A 9 -53.75 -41.06 -25.82
CA VAL A 9 -53.45 -39.71 -25.35
C VAL A 9 -52.30 -39.84 -24.34
N LEU A 10 -51.10 -39.38 -24.67
CA LEU A 10 -50.03 -39.21 -23.70
C LEU A 10 -49.02 -38.16 -24.16
N GLY A 11 -48.76 -37.19 -23.27
CA GLY A 11 -47.50 -36.47 -23.24
C GLY A 11 -47.57 -35.00 -23.61
N MET A 12 -48.23 -34.16 -22.78
CA MET A 12 -47.93 -32.74 -22.77
C MET A 12 -46.56 -32.57 -22.07
N LEU A 13 -45.50 -32.54 -22.88
CA LEU A 13 -44.13 -32.23 -22.45
C LEU A 13 -44.09 -30.75 -22.03
N ALA A 14 -44.05 -30.48 -20.73
CA ALA A 14 -43.72 -29.15 -20.22
C ALA A 14 -42.23 -28.89 -20.47
N LEU A 15 -41.90 -28.13 -21.52
CA LEU A 15 -40.57 -27.56 -21.68
C LEU A 15 -40.35 -26.51 -20.57
N LEU A 16 -39.70 -26.92 -19.49
CA LEU A 16 -39.00 -25.97 -18.63
C LEU A 16 -37.81 -25.42 -19.42
N ALA A 17 -37.93 -24.18 -19.89
CA ALA A 17 -36.80 -23.44 -20.42
C ALA A 17 -35.75 -23.28 -19.30
N ALA A 18 -34.64 -23.98 -19.44
CA ALA A 18 -33.46 -23.77 -18.61
C ALA A 18 -32.90 -22.37 -18.90
N LEU A 19 -33.19 -21.41 -18.01
CA LEU A 19 -32.47 -20.15 -17.97
C LEU A 19 -31.01 -20.47 -17.61
N PRO A 20 -30.01 -20.09 -18.43
CA PRO A 20 -28.64 -20.19 -17.99
C PRO A 20 -28.48 -19.25 -16.79
N ALA A 21 -28.18 -19.83 -15.62
CA ALA A 21 -27.71 -19.07 -14.48
C ALA A 21 -26.39 -18.42 -14.88
N GLY A 22 -26.47 -17.17 -15.36
CA GLY A 22 -25.28 -16.36 -15.60
C GLY A 22 -24.50 -16.29 -14.30
N SER A 23 -23.27 -16.77 -14.32
CA SER A 23 -22.33 -16.63 -13.22
C SER A 23 -22.16 -15.13 -12.94
N ALA A 24 -22.72 -14.67 -11.83
CA ALA A 24 -22.47 -13.33 -11.32
C ALA A 24 -21.00 -13.26 -10.88
N GLN A 25 -20.12 -12.86 -11.80
CA GLN A 25 -18.74 -12.55 -11.48
C GLN A 25 -18.75 -11.29 -10.62
N ALA A 26 -18.29 -11.39 -9.37
CA ALA A 26 -18.11 -10.22 -8.53
C ALA A 26 -17.24 -9.19 -9.26
N ALA A 27 -17.67 -7.93 -9.28
CA ALA A 27 -16.90 -6.85 -9.89
C ALA A 27 -15.50 -6.80 -9.26
N PRO A 28 -14.44 -6.51 -10.05
CA PRO A 28 -13.10 -6.33 -9.49
C PRO A 28 -13.11 -5.33 -8.33
N PRO A 29 -12.34 -5.57 -7.25
CA PRO A 29 -12.24 -4.63 -6.15
C PRO A 29 -11.85 -3.24 -6.66
N PRO A 30 -12.38 -2.16 -6.06
CA PRO A 30 -11.98 -0.81 -6.43
C PRO A 30 -10.46 -0.64 -6.37
N ALA A 31 -9.88 0.04 -7.36
CA ALA A 31 -8.42 0.20 -7.46
C ALA A 31 -7.76 0.78 -6.20
N HIS A 32 -8.49 1.65 -5.47
CA HIS A 32 -8.03 2.24 -4.21
C HIS A 32 -7.94 1.24 -3.03
N MET A 33 -8.49 0.03 -3.17
CA MET A 33 -8.39 -1.02 -2.14
C MET A 33 -7.21 -1.96 -2.37
N LYS A 34 -6.58 -1.91 -3.55
CA LYS A 34 -5.45 -2.78 -3.88
C LYS A 34 -4.23 -2.41 -3.05
N GLU A 35 -3.62 -3.41 -2.43
CA GLU A 35 -2.37 -3.22 -1.69
C GLU A 35 -1.16 -3.40 -2.61
N TYR A 36 -0.14 -2.60 -2.35
CA TYR A 36 1.14 -2.58 -3.05
C TYR A 36 2.27 -2.82 -2.05
N ALA A 37 3.27 -3.58 -2.48
CA ALA A 37 4.52 -3.76 -1.74
C ALA A 37 5.37 -2.49 -1.91
N ILE A 38 5.43 -1.67 -0.87
CA ILE A 38 6.22 -0.45 -0.82
C ILE A 38 7.42 -0.68 0.10
N VAL A 39 8.62 -0.58 -0.45
CA VAL A 39 9.87 -0.71 0.29
C VAL A 39 10.24 0.64 0.88
N ILE A 40 10.44 0.70 2.19
CA ILE A 40 11.05 1.82 2.90
C ILE A 40 12.53 1.48 3.12
N ASP A 41 13.42 2.24 2.48
CA ASP A 41 14.87 2.14 2.64
C ASP A 41 15.40 3.41 3.32
N ALA A 42 15.57 3.34 4.64
CA ALA A 42 16.16 4.41 5.43
C ALA A 42 17.60 4.08 5.89
N THR A 43 18.27 3.10 5.26
CA THR A 43 19.59 2.60 5.67
C THR A 43 20.71 3.64 5.59
N MET A 44 20.52 4.67 4.77
CA MET A 44 21.46 5.78 4.63
C MET A 44 21.14 6.98 5.53
N LEU A 45 20.09 6.91 6.36
CA LEU A 45 19.75 7.97 7.29
C LEU A 45 20.83 8.07 8.37
N HIS A 46 21.39 9.28 8.54
CA HIS A 46 22.48 9.52 9.48
C HIS A 46 22.14 10.59 10.54
N PRO A 47 22.33 10.28 11.84
CA PRO A 47 22.64 8.96 12.40
C PRO A 47 21.46 7.99 12.22
N PRO A 48 21.69 6.67 12.38
CA PRO A 48 20.61 5.72 12.48
C PRO A 48 19.63 6.06 13.62
N THR A 49 18.35 5.78 13.41
CA THR A 49 17.27 6.05 14.37
C THR A 49 16.15 5.01 14.23
N ARG A 50 15.00 5.27 14.85
CA ARG A 50 13.75 4.54 14.61
C ARG A 50 12.82 5.34 13.72
N TRP A 51 12.00 4.67 12.95
CA TRP A 51 11.00 5.31 12.09
C TRP A 51 9.64 4.61 12.17
N GLN A 52 8.62 5.34 11.74
CA GLN A 52 7.24 4.87 11.66
C GLN A 52 6.52 5.38 10.42
N VAL A 53 5.49 4.65 10.01
CA VAL A 53 4.37 5.14 9.21
C VAL A 53 3.12 5.00 10.08
N PRO A 54 2.57 6.10 10.63
CA PRO A 54 1.44 6.04 11.57
C PRO A 54 0.25 5.26 11.00
N GLY A 55 -0.34 4.38 11.81
CA GLY A 55 -1.44 3.51 11.41
C GLY A 55 -1.04 2.26 10.62
N ILE A 56 0.24 2.14 10.22
CA ILE A 56 0.79 0.97 9.52
C ILE A 56 1.84 0.25 10.37
N THR A 57 2.73 1.00 11.02
CA THR A 57 3.83 0.46 11.82
C THR A 57 3.63 0.76 13.31
N PRO A 58 4.32 0.04 14.22
CA PRO A 58 4.39 0.43 15.63
C PRO A 58 4.83 1.88 15.80
N MET A 59 4.29 2.54 16.82
CA MET A 59 4.57 3.95 17.09
C MET A 59 5.92 4.12 17.79
N ILE A 60 6.62 5.22 17.52
CA ILE A 60 7.91 5.55 18.15
C ILE A 60 7.79 6.17 19.56
N MET A 61 6.60 6.26 20.16
CA MET A 61 6.40 6.77 21.55
C MET A 61 6.22 5.55 22.46
N THR A 62 7.08 5.20 23.41
CA THR A 62 7.64 5.97 24.55
C THR A 62 9.15 5.74 24.75
N MET A 63 9.89 6.86 24.78
CA MET A 63 11.21 7.22 25.37
C MET A 63 12.38 6.24 25.53
N ASP A 64 12.18 4.93 25.58
CA ASP A 64 13.28 3.99 25.71
C ASP A 64 13.62 3.38 24.33
N PRO A 65 14.74 3.81 23.70
CA PRO A 65 15.15 3.32 22.38
C PRO A 65 15.47 1.80 22.37
N ASP A 66 15.68 1.22 23.55
CA ASP A 66 15.96 -0.22 23.73
C ASP A 66 14.68 -1.05 23.81
N SER A 67 13.55 -0.46 24.23
CA SER A 67 12.23 -1.12 24.26
C SER A 67 11.27 -0.66 23.16
N THR A 68 11.68 0.30 22.32
CA THR A 68 10.88 0.75 21.18
C THR A 68 10.81 -0.33 20.09
N GLU A 69 9.63 -0.93 19.88
CA GLU A 69 9.37 -1.93 18.82
C GLU A 69 9.35 -1.34 17.40
N ALA A 70 9.45 -0.01 17.25
CA ALA A 70 9.47 0.64 15.95
C ALA A 70 10.70 0.22 15.14
N TYR A 71 10.58 0.32 13.82
CA TYR A 71 11.61 -0.18 12.92
C TYR A 71 12.88 0.66 12.99
N ALA A 72 14.03 -0.04 13.03
CA ALA A 72 15.32 0.58 12.89
C ALA A 72 15.50 1.11 11.46
N THR A 73 16.21 2.23 11.31
CA THR A 73 16.65 2.69 9.99
C THR A 73 17.75 1.81 9.41
N THR A 74 18.38 0.90 10.18
CA THR A 74 19.44 0.00 9.70
C THR A 74 18.94 -1.07 8.74
N ASP A 75 17.63 -1.28 8.65
CA ASP A 75 17.03 -2.32 7.83
C ASP A 75 16.06 -1.73 6.80
N ARG A 76 15.99 -2.38 5.63
CA ARG A 76 14.92 -2.16 4.67
C ARG A 76 13.67 -2.88 5.12
N ARG A 77 12.51 -2.25 4.98
CA ARG A 77 11.21 -2.86 5.32
C ARG A 77 10.23 -2.71 4.17
N GLU A 78 9.54 -3.80 3.86
CA GLU A 78 8.40 -3.78 2.95
C GLU A 78 7.11 -3.57 3.74
N LEU A 79 6.29 -2.62 3.29
CA LEU A 79 4.97 -2.33 3.82
C LEU A 79 3.92 -2.63 2.73
N LYS A 80 2.79 -3.23 3.13
CA LYS A 80 1.64 -3.38 2.24
C LYS A 80 0.74 -2.15 2.37
N LEU A 81 0.80 -1.26 1.39
CA LEU A 81 0.09 0.02 1.41
C LEU A 81 -0.97 0.09 0.30
N LYS A 82 -2.11 0.70 0.61
CA LYS A 82 -3.14 1.02 -0.38
C LYS A 82 -2.84 2.39 -1.00
N PRO A 83 -3.41 2.73 -2.16
CA PRO A 83 -3.36 4.10 -2.65
C PRO A 83 -3.89 5.09 -1.60
N GLY A 84 -3.14 6.16 -1.35
CA GLY A 84 -3.47 7.14 -0.31
C GLY A 84 -2.27 7.94 0.19
N SER A 85 -2.54 8.83 1.14
CA SER A 85 -1.54 9.67 1.78
C SER A 85 -1.01 9.06 3.07
N TYR A 86 0.30 9.06 3.20
CA TYR A 86 1.05 8.52 4.32
C TYR A 86 2.06 9.55 4.83
N LYS A 87 2.63 9.26 6.00
CA LYS A 87 3.68 10.07 6.59
C LYS A 87 4.81 9.16 7.02
N PHE A 88 6.03 9.46 6.58
CA PHE A 88 7.23 8.87 7.16
C PHE A 88 7.65 9.75 8.34
N GLY A 89 7.82 9.16 9.52
CA GLY A 89 8.20 9.88 10.73
C GLY A 89 9.37 9.24 11.45
N THR A 90 10.27 10.07 11.94
CA THR A 90 11.33 9.73 12.91
C THR A 90 11.12 10.55 14.18
N PHE A 91 12.01 10.43 15.16
CA PHE A 91 11.97 11.27 16.36
C PHE A 91 12.20 12.76 16.09
N THR A 92 12.92 13.10 15.03
CA THR A 92 13.40 14.47 14.79
C THR A 92 12.76 15.15 13.59
N PHE A 93 12.18 14.38 12.67
CA PHE A 93 11.51 14.93 11.49
C PHE A 93 10.46 13.97 10.94
N ASP A 94 9.53 14.53 10.16
CA ASP A 94 8.59 13.78 9.36
C ASP A 94 8.35 14.46 8.01
N PHE A 95 7.82 13.71 7.05
CA PHE A 95 7.36 14.25 5.77
C PHE A 95 6.24 13.38 5.16
N PRO A 96 5.33 13.99 4.40
CA PRO A 96 4.27 13.26 3.70
C PRO A 96 4.78 12.59 2.42
N PHE A 97 4.18 11.44 2.08
CA PHE A 97 4.31 10.80 0.77
C PHE A 97 2.97 10.14 0.39
N ASN A 98 2.74 9.94 -0.90
CA ASN A 98 1.55 9.32 -1.45
C ASN A 98 1.90 8.00 -2.14
N VAL A 99 1.00 7.04 -2.05
CA VAL A 99 0.95 5.87 -2.93
C VAL A 99 -0.15 6.13 -3.96
N THR A 100 0.22 6.15 -5.24
CA THR A 100 -0.70 6.35 -6.37
C THR A 100 -1.59 5.11 -6.60
N LEU A 101 -2.59 5.22 -7.48
CA LEU A 101 -3.45 4.09 -7.85
C LEU A 101 -2.68 2.94 -8.49
N GLU A 102 -1.53 3.23 -9.10
CA GLU A 102 -0.61 2.29 -9.73
C GLU A 102 0.41 1.69 -8.73
N GLY A 103 0.39 2.14 -7.48
CA GLY A 103 1.32 1.69 -6.45
C GLY A 103 2.68 2.35 -6.50
N LYS A 104 2.79 3.51 -7.14
CA LYS A 104 4.02 4.31 -7.19
C LYS A 104 4.03 5.41 -6.14
N LEU A 105 5.23 5.82 -5.75
CA LEU A 105 5.45 6.88 -4.77
C LEU A 105 5.42 8.28 -5.39
N ASP A 106 4.78 9.20 -4.71
CA ASP A 106 4.82 10.64 -4.99
C ASP A 106 5.03 11.44 -3.68
N PHE A 107 5.79 12.52 -3.72
CA PHE A 107 6.12 13.36 -2.55
C PHE A 107 6.56 14.78 -2.97
N ALA A 108 6.75 15.75 -2.08
CA ALA A 108 7.14 17.10 -2.55
C ALA A 108 8.54 17.12 -3.19
N THR A 109 8.77 17.89 -4.25
CA THR A 109 10.11 18.08 -4.86
C THR A 109 11.07 18.80 -3.91
N SER A 110 10.54 19.53 -2.93
CA SER A 110 11.31 20.11 -1.82
C SER A 110 11.94 19.08 -0.89
N LEU A 111 11.74 17.78 -1.12
CA LEU A 111 12.37 16.67 -0.40
C LEU A 111 13.54 16.05 -1.19
N ASP A 112 13.74 16.43 -2.46
CA ASP A 112 14.67 15.75 -3.38
C ASP A 112 16.14 15.82 -2.92
N GLN A 113 16.50 16.75 -2.01
CA GLN A 113 17.83 16.78 -1.40
C GLN A 113 18.15 15.54 -0.55
N CYS A 114 17.15 14.80 -0.08
CA CYS A 114 17.39 13.63 0.77
C CYS A 114 16.37 12.49 0.67
N VAL A 115 15.29 12.66 -0.09
CA VAL A 115 14.31 11.63 -0.39
C VAL A 115 14.34 11.33 -1.88
N ALA A 116 14.30 10.05 -2.25
CA ALA A 116 14.31 9.61 -3.63
C ALA A 116 13.36 8.41 -3.85
N GLY A 117 13.17 8.04 -5.12
CA GLY A 117 12.32 6.91 -5.51
C GLY A 117 10.88 7.28 -5.88
N ARG A 118 10.63 8.56 -6.19
CA ARG A 118 9.41 8.99 -6.88
C ARG A 118 9.17 8.16 -8.14
N GLU A 119 7.92 7.88 -8.46
CA GLU A 119 7.49 7.01 -9.55
C GLU A 119 7.94 5.54 -9.42
N THR A 120 8.46 5.14 -8.25
CA THR A 120 8.87 3.75 -7.95
C THR A 120 8.10 3.19 -6.74
N GLN A 121 8.38 1.94 -6.38
CA GLN A 121 7.87 1.27 -5.17
C GLN A 121 8.87 1.30 -4.00
N THR A 122 9.94 2.10 -4.09
CA THR A 122 10.97 2.19 -3.05
C THR A 122 11.14 3.63 -2.58
N LEU A 123 10.78 3.92 -1.34
CA LEU A 123 11.01 5.21 -0.70
C LEU A 123 12.42 5.19 -0.10
N LEU A 124 13.33 5.94 -0.71
CA LEU A 124 14.71 6.02 -0.25
C LEU A 124 14.90 7.27 0.60
N VAL A 125 15.27 7.10 1.87
CA VAL A 125 15.44 8.19 2.85
C VAL A 125 16.90 8.28 3.28
N LYS A 126 17.53 9.39 2.93
CA LYS A 126 18.96 9.69 3.18
C LYS A 126 19.16 10.95 4.03
N CYS A 127 18.09 11.42 4.66
CA CYS A 127 18.09 12.70 5.35
C CYS A 127 19.04 12.68 6.55
N SER A 128 19.61 13.85 6.86
CA SER A 128 20.33 14.04 8.10
C SER A 128 19.36 14.48 9.21
N ARG A 129 19.73 14.19 10.46
CA ARG A 129 18.95 14.38 11.70
C ARG A 129 18.07 15.65 11.79
N THR A 130 18.40 16.74 11.09
CA THR A 130 17.77 18.05 11.29
C THR A 130 16.83 18.51 10.17
N HIS A 131 16.88 17.96 8.95
CA HIS A 131 16.19 18.61 7.82
C HIS A 131 15.76 17.62 6.73
N PRO A 132 14.45 17.33 6.60
CA PRO A 132 13.91 16.70 5.40
C PRO A 132 13.63 17.71 4.28
N TYR A 133 13.66 19.02 4.55
CA TYR A 133 13.43 20.11 3.59
C TYR A 133 14.72 20.90 3.33
N GLY A 134 14.89 21.44 2.12
CA GLY A 134 16.08 22.21 1.73
C GLY A 134 16.29 23.50 2.54
N GLY A 135 17.55 23.78 2.90
CA GLY A 135 18.03 24.99 3.58
C GLY A 135 19.49 24.84 4.01
N THR A 136 20.27 25.93 4.00
CA THR A 136 21.65 25.94 4.52
C THR A 136 21.66 25.65 6.02
N ARG A 137 22.55 24.76 6.48
CA ARG A 137 22.78 24.54 7.92
C ARG A 137 23.29 25.83 8.55
N GLU A 138 22.47 26.50 9.35
CA GLU A 138 22.86 27.73 10.07
C GLU A 138 23.73 27.45 11.32
N TYR A 139 24.36 26.27 11.42
CA TYR A 139 25.09 25.84 12.62
C TYR A 139 26.57 25.55 12.40
N ASP A 140 27.16 25.99 11.28
CA ASP A 140 28.62 26.04 11.15
C ASP A 140 29.13 27.38 11.71
N TYR A 141 29.06 27.54 13.04
CA TYR A 141 29.88 28.54 13.71
C TYR A 141 31.30 27.98 13.84
N LYS A 142 32.25 28.70 13.22
CA LYS A 142 33.70 28.51 13.34
C LYS A 142 34.16 28.51 14.79
#